data_AF-A0A0E3NPP8-F1
#
_entry.id   AF-A0A0E3NPP8-F1
#
_cell.length_a   1.000
_cell.length_b   1.000
_cell.length_c   1.000
_cell.angle_alpha   90.00
_cell.angle_beta   90.00
_cell.angle_gamma   90.00
#
_symmetry.space_group_name_H-M   'P 1'
#
loop_
_entity.id
_entity.type
_entity.pdbx_description
1 polymer ?
#
loop_
_entity_poly.entity_id
_entity_poly.type
_entity_poly.pdbx_seq_one_letter_code
_entity_poly.pdbx_strand_id
1 'polypeptide(L)'
;MMQAFKFRLYPTTTQAIQLNQHIGSCRFVYNWALDQKIKTYEQTGESISRFDLNKLIPTLKASNEWLGEVNSQSLQGMTKQVESAFTRFFREKTGFPKFKSKKNPIQFFPVPQHYTVNFENNTIKLPKIEPN
;
A
#
# COMPACT_ATOMS: atom_id res chain seq x y z
N MET A 1 -23.91 -10.63 -0.94
CA MET A 1 -22.89 -10.77 -2.02
C MET A 1 -22.09 -9.48 -2.06
N MET A 2 -20.75 -9.53 -2.09
CA MET A 2 -19.93 -8.32 -2.25
C MET A 2 -19.90 -7.91 -3.72
N GLN A 3 -20.19 -6.65 -4.02
CA GLN A 3 -20.09 -6.07 -5.36
C GLN A 3 -18.79 -5.29 -5.51
N ALA A 4 -18.21 -5.31 -6.70
CA ALA A 4 -17.01 -4.55 -7.04
C ALA A 4 -17.28 -3.71 -8.30
N PHE A 5 -16.88 -2.44 -8.26
CA PHE A 5 -17.04 -1.50 -9.36
C PHE A 5 -15.68 -0.94 -9.77
N LYS A 6 -15.50 -0.67 -11.06
CA LYS A 6 -14.27 -0.10 -11.62
C LYS A 6 -14.60 1.15 -12.43
N PHE A 7 -13.97 2.26 -12.07
CA PHE A 7 -14.15 3.55 -12.72
C PHE A 7 -12.81 4.10 -13.20
N ARG A 8 -12.84 4.95 -14.23
CA ARG A 8 -11.68 5.71 -14.69
C ARG A 8 -11.69 7.09 -14.04
N LEU A 9 -10.56 7.50 -13.47
CA LEU A 9 -10.37 8.83 -12.93
C LEU A 9 -9.79 9.76 -13.99
N TYR A 10 -10.15 11.05 -13.90
CA TYR A 10 -9.61 12.14 -14.71
C TYR A 10 -8.95 13.18 -13.78
N PRO A 11 -7.76 12.89 -13.25
CA PRO A 11 -7.09 13.77 -12.29
C PRO A 11 -6.53 15.02 -12.99
N THR A 12 -6.45 16.13 -12.25
CA THR A 12 -5.61 17.28 -12.61
C THR A 12 -4.12 16.91 -12.53
N THR A 13 -3.24 17.76 -13.04
CA THR A 13 -1.79 17.55 -12.95
C THR A 13 -1.32 17.36 -11.51
N THR A 14 -1.78 18.18 -10.58
CA THR A 14 -1.43 18.08 -9.14
C THR A 14 -1.94 16.78 -8.53
N GLN A 15 -3.18 16.39 -8.82
CA GLN A 15 -3.74 15.12 -8.35
C GLN A 15 -2.98 13.93 -8.92
N ALA A 16 -2.58 13.97 -10.19
CA ALA A 16 -1.79 12.91 -10.80
C ALA A 16 -0.43 12.75 -10.11
N ILE A 17 0.22 13.85 -9.72
CA ILE A 17 1.47 13.82 -8.92
C ILE A 17 1.21 13.15 -7.57
N GLN A 18 0.17 13.56 -6.85
CA GLN A 18 -0.20 13.00 -5.53
C GLN A 18 -0.54 11.51 -5.61
N LEU A 19 -1.29 11.08 -6.63
CA LEU A 19 -1.57 9.67 -6.91
C LEU A 19 -0.29 8.87 -7.14
N ASN A 20 0.65 9.42 -7.92
CA ASN A 20 1.94 8.76 -8.18
C ASN A 20 2.82 8.70 -6.92
N GLN A 21 2.81 9.72 -6.06
CA GLN A 21 3.46 9.68 -4.75
C GLN A 21 2.88 8.55 -3.89
N HIS A 22 1.55 8.43 -3.80
CA HIS A 22 0.88 7.35 -3.07
C HIS A 22 1.29 5.95 -3.59
N ILE A 23 1.29 5.77 -4.90
CA ILE A 23 1.71 4.50 -5.54
C ILE A 23 3.18 4.20 -5.22
N GLY A 24 4.07 5.20 -5.33
CA GLY A 24 5.48 5.07 -5.03
C GLY A 24 5.75 4.68 -3.59
N SER A 25 5.11 5.38 -2.64
CA SER A 25 5.19 5.11 -1.20
C SER A 25 4.66 3.74 -0.83
N CYS A 26 3.54 3.33 -1.40
CA CYS A 26 3.00 1.99 -1.16
C CYS A 26 3.91 0.89 -1.71
N ARG A 27 4.50 1.09 -2.89
CA ARG A 27 5.49 0.16 -3.44
C ARG A 27 6.72 0.04 -2.53
N PHE A 28 7.23 1.16 -2.04
CA PHE A 28 8.36 1.19 -1.11
C PHE A 28 8.04 0.45 0.19
N VAL A 29 6.93 0.78 0.86
CA VAL A 29 6.55 0.15 2.13
C VAL A 29 6.30 -1.35 1.97
N TYR A 30 5.72 -1.79 0.85
CA TYR A 30 5.60 -3.23 0.58
C TYR A 30 6.98 -3.91 0.51
N ASN A 31 7.91 -3.33 -0.24
CA ASN A 31 9.24 -3.89 -0.41
C ASN A 31 10.01 -3.89 0.91
N TRP A 32 9.96 -2.79 1.66
CA TRP A 32 10.53 -2.71 2.99
C TRP A 32 9.93 -3.77 3.93
N ALA A 33 8.61 -3.93 3.96
CA ALA A 33 7.96 -4.91 4.84
C ALA A 33 8.31 -6.36 4.45
N LEU A 34 8.43 -6.66 3.15
CA LEU A 34 8.90 -7.96 2.67
C LEU A 34 10.35 -8.22 3.10
N ASP A 35 11.23 -7.23 2.94
CA ASP A 35 12.64 -7.29 3.34
C ASP A 35 12.79 -7.53 4.86
N GLN A 36 12.03 -6.79 5.69
CA GLN A 36 12.03 -7.01 7.13
C GLN A 36 11.61 -8.43 7.49
N LYS A 37 10.57 -8.95 6.83
CA LYS A 37 10.07 -10.30 7.10
C LYS A 37 11.06 -11.39 6.69
N ILE A 38 11.80 -11.19 5.60
CA ILE A 38 12.90 -12.07 5.18
C ILE A 38 14.03 -12.03 6.22
N LYS A 39 14.52 -10.83 6.55
CA LYS A 39 15.64 -10.64 7.49
C LYS A 39 15.37 -11.16 8.89
N THR A 40 14.18 -10.89 9.44
CA THR A 40 13.81 -11.42 10.76
C THR A 40 13.83 -12.94 10.74
N TYR A 41 13.25 -13.57 9.72
CA TYR A 41 13.24 -15.02 9.63
C TYR A 41 14.64 -15.62 9.46
N GLU A 42 15.51 -15.00 8.66
CA GLU A 42 16.90 -15.43 8.50
C GLU A 42 17.70 -15.34 9.82
N GLN A 43 17.38 -14.38 10.68
CA GLN A 43 18.10 -14.13 11.93
C GLN A 43 17.56 -14.94 13.12
N THR A 44 16.24 -15.08 13.23
CA THR A 44 15.60 -15.66 14.41
C THR A 44 14.89 -16.98 14.14
N GLY A 45 14.67 -17.34 12.87
CA GLY A 45 13.80 -18.45 12.49
C GLY A 45 12.30 -18.16 12.66
N GLU A 46 11.93 -16.94 13.08
CA GLU A 46 10.56 -16.55 13.36
C GLU A 46 10.05 -15.49 12.37
N SER A 47 8.74 -15.44 12.16
CA SER A 47 8.12 -14.42 11.31
C SER A 47 7.69 -13.21 12.12
N ILE A 48 8.13 -12.01 11.71
CA ILE A 48 7.54 -10.76 12.22
C ILE A 48 6.06 -10.65 11.80
N SER A 49 5.21 -10.18 12.72
CA SER A 49 3.78 -10.01 12.47
C SER A 49 3.48 -8.72 11.69
N ARG A 50 2.33 -8.67 11.00
CA ARG A 50 1.86 -7.43 10.36
C ARG A 50 1.71 -6.28 11.36
N PHE A 51 1.25 -6.59 12.58
CA PHE A 51 1.02 -5.57 13.61
C PHE A 51 2.34 -4.96 14.07
N ASP A 52 3.38 -5.77 14.22
CA ASP A 52 4.71 -5.26 14.60
C ASP A 52 5.36 -4.49 13.45
N LEU A 53 5.21 -4.94 12.20
CA LEU A 53 5.60 -4.14 11.03
C LEU A 53 4.88 -2.78 11.00
N ASN A 54 3.58 -2.72 11.32
CA ASN A 54 2.84 -1.47 11.38
C ASN A 54 3.33 -0.53 12.49
N LYS A 55 3.76 -1.07 13.64
CA LYS A 55 4.35 -0.27 14.74
C LYS A 55 5.68 0.37 14.33
N LEU A 56 6.38 -0.19 13.34
CA LEU A 56 7.64 0.35 12.81
C LEU A 56 7.44 1.43 11.73
N ILE A 57 6.23 1.56 11.16
CA ILE A 57 5.93 2.57 10.12
C ILE A 57 6.21 4.01 10.59
N PRO A 58 5.85 4.44 11.82
CA PRO A 58 6.22 5.77 12.33
C PRO A 58 7.72 6.03 12.29
N THR A 59 8.54 5.06 12.73
CA THR A 59 10.01 5.17 12.65
C THR A 59 10.49 5.21 11.21
N LEU A 60 9.89 4.42 10.32
CA LEU A 60 10.20 4.45 8.88
C LEU A 60 9.89 5.82 8.27
N LYS A 61 8.80 6.47 8.68
CA LYS A 61 8.45 7.83 8.26
C LYS A 61 9.45 8.88 8.75
N ALA A 62 9.97 8.73 9.97
CA ALA A 62 10.98 9.64 10.50
C ALA A 62 12.27 9.65 9.66
N SER A 63 12.65 8.52 9.07
CA SER A 63 13.80 8.44 8.16
C SER A 63 13.45 8.68 6.68
N ASN A 64 12.17 8.80 6.35
CA ASN A 64 11.65 8.96 4.99
C ASN A 64 10.46 9.92 5.00
N GLU A 65 10.72 11.22 5.15
CA GLU A 65 9.69 12.23 5.41
C GLU A 65 8.56 12.26 4.37
N TRP A 66 8.87 11.96 3.11
CA TRP A 66 7.93 11.86 1.99
C TRP A 66 6.84 10.78 2.20
N LEU A 67 7.05 9.80 3.08
CA LEU A 67 5.99 8.86 3.51
C LEU A 67 4.93 9.53 4.41
N GLY A 68 5.22 10.69 4.98
CA GLY A 68 4.28 11.54 5.72
C GLY A 68 3.27 12.26 4.84
N GLU A 69 3.59 12.45 3.55
CA GLU A 69 2.74 13.15 2.58
C GLU A 69 1.53 12.32 2.14
N VAL A 70 1.60 10.99 2.28
CA VAL A 70 0.57 10.06 1.82
C VAL A 70 -0.30 9.52 2.96
N ASN A 71 -1.48 9.00 2.62
CA ASN A 71 -2.39 8.41 3.60
C ASN A 71 -1.73 7.23 4.35
N SER A 72 -1.73 7.29 5.69
CA SER A 72 -1.16 6.27 6.58
C SER A 72 -1.84 4.90 6.43
N GLN A 73 -3.16 4.89 6.19
CA GLN A 73 -3.92 3.65 5.99
C GLN A 73 -3.50 2.95 4.69
N SER A 74 -3.09 3.71 3.67
CA SER A 74 -2.57 3.13 2.42
C SER A 74 -1.26 2.39 2.66
N LEU A 75 -0.36 2.96 3.48
CA LEU A 75 0.92 2.31 3.85
C LEU A 75 0.69 1.04 4.68
N GLN A 76 -0.19 1.11 5.68
CA GLN A 76 -0.57 -0.06 6.49
C GLN A 76 -1.25 -1.15 5.65
N GLY A 77 -1.99 -0.77 4.59
CA GLY A 77 -2.54 -1.72 3.64
C GLY A 77 -1.47 -2.55 2.93
N MET A 78 -0.24 -2.05 2.80
CA MET A 78 0.84 -2.77 2.13
C MET A 78 1.47 -3.85 3.01
N THR A 79 1.53 -3.68 4.33
CA THR A 79 1.95 -4.76 5.24
C THR A 79 0.93 -5.90 5.25
N LYS A 80 -0.38 -5.59 5.14
CA LYS A 80 -1.45 -6.58 4.94
C LYS A 80 -1.30 -7.34 3.62
N GLN A 81 -0.87 -6.67 2.56
CA GLN A 81 -0.59 -7.33 1.28
C GLN A 81 0.59 -8.30 1.38
N VAL A 82 1.66 -7.95 2.11
CA VAL A 82 2.77 -8.87 2.39
C VAL A 82 2.28 -10.09 3.17
N GLU A 83 1.51 -9.90 4.24
CA GLU A 83 0.92 -10.99 5.03
C GLU A 83 0.04 -11.92 4.17
N SER A 84 -0.79 -11.33 3.31
CA SER A 84 -1.64 -12.07 2.38
C SER A 84 -0.82 -12.88 1.37
N ALA A 85 0.28 -12.31 0.85
CA ALA A 85 1.17 -12.99 -0.07
C ALA A 85 1.85 -14.21 0.59
N PHE A 86 2.29 -14.08 1.84
CA PHE A 86 2.82 -15.22 2.60
C PHE A 86 1.75 -16.27 2.90
N THR A 87 0.53 -15.86 3.23
CA THR A 87 -0.58 -16.79 3.45
C THR A 87 -0.84 -17.63 2.19
N ARG A 88 -0.84 -17.01 1.01
CA ARG A 88 -0.95 -17.71 -0.29
C ARG A 88 0.25 -18.61 -0.57
N PHE A 89 1.47 -18.14 -0.29
CA PHE A 89 2.68 -18.97 -0.42
C PHE A 89 2.56 -20.29 0.37
N PHE A 90 2.12 -20.23 1.63
CA PHE A 90 1.97 -21.44 2.45
C PHE A 90 0.75 -22.29 2.10
N ARG A 91 -0.40 -21.67 1.81
CA ARG A 91 -1.66 -22.40 1.54
C ARG A 91 -1.77 -22.91 0.11
N GLU A 92 -1.44 -22.05 -0.85
CA GLU A 92 -1.67 -22.29 -2.29
C GLU A 92 -0.37 -22.70 -3.02
N LYS A 93 0.79 -22.69 -2.34
CA LYS A 93 2.11 -23.01 -2.90
C LYS A 93 2.47 -22.17 -4.14
N THR A 94 1.94 -20.94 -4.24
CA THR A 94 2.06 -20.05 -5.41
C THR A 94 3.43 -19.37 -5.58
N GLY A 95 4.50 -19.97 -5.08
CA GLY A 95 5.84 -19.39 -5.07
C GLY A 95 6.05 -18.28 -4.04
N PHE A 96 7.31 -18.00 -3.73
CA PHE A 96 7.70 -17.04 -2.70
C PHE A 96 7.30 -15.59 -3.07
N PRO A 97 6.85 -14.75 -2.10
CA PRO A 97 6.52 -13.35 -2.37
C PRO A 97 7.69 -12.59 -2.97
N LYS A 98 7.43 -11.81 -4.03
CA LYS A 98 8.47 -11.05 -4.76
C LYS A 98 8.38 -9.56 -4.45
N PHE A 99 9.53 -8.88 -4.50
CA PHE A 99 9.59 -7.42 -4.47
C PHE A 99 8.82 -6.82 -5.66
N LYS A 100 8.11 -5.72 -5.39
CA LYS A 100 7.41 -4.94 -6.40
C LYS A 100 8.40 -4.08 -7.19
N SER A 101 8.22 -4.06 -8.51
CA SER A 101 9.00 -3.24 -9.44
C SER A 101 8.20 -2.03 -9.92
N LYS A 102 8.87 -0.89 -10.10
CA LYS A 102 8.29 0.30 -10.77
C LYS A 102 7.95 0.05 -12.23
N LYS A 103 8.56 -0.96 -12.87
CA LYS A 103 8.29 -1.36 -14.26
C LYS A 103 7.03 -2.21 -14.40
N ASN A 104 6.41 -2.64 -13.30
CA ASN A 104 5.17 -3.40 -13.37
C ASN A 104 4.06 -2.48 -13.90
N PRO A 105 3.31 -2.89 -14.95
CA PRO A 105 2.22 -2.10 -15.50
C PRO A 105 1.05 -1.92 -14.51
N ILE A 106 0.90 -2.84 -13.56
CA ILE A 106 -0.15 -2.80 -12.55
C ILE A 106 0.44 -2.30 -11.23
N GLN A 107 0.04 -1.09 -10.84
CA GLN A 107 0.41 -0.49 -9.57
C GLN A 107 -0.83 0.08 -8.90
N PHE A 108 -0.84 0.10 -7.57
CA PHE A 108 -1.99 0.52 -6.79
C PHE A 108 -1.56 0.99 -5.41
N PHE A 109 -2.47 1.70 -4.76
CA PHE A 109 -2.46 1.93 -3.32
C PHE A 109 -3.88 1.68 -2.79
N PRO A 110 -4.04 0.99 -1.64
CA PRO A 110 -5.35 0.76 -1.06
C PRO A 110 -5.83 1.99 -0.29
N VAL A 111 -7.14 2.26 -0.31
CA VAL A 111 -7.77 3.27 0.57
C VAL A 111 -8.95 2.60 1.27
N PRO A 112 -8.75 2.02 2.47
CA PRO A 112 -9.79 1.23 3.13
C PRO A 112 -10.92 2.09 3.71
N GLN A 113 -10.64 3.35 4.05
CA GLN A 113 -11.58 4.25 4.73
C GLN A 113 -11.26 5.73 4.42
N HIS A 114 -12.16 6.63 4.82
CA HIS A 114 -12.07 8.09 4.64
C HIS A 114 -12.02 8.56 3.18
N TYR A 115 -12.64 7.79 2.28
CA TYR A 115 -12.99 8.25 0.94
C TYR A 115 -14.49 8.52 0.86
N THR A 116 -14.90 9.36 -0.07
CA THR A 116 -16.33 9.64 -0.34
C THR A 116 -16.56 9.61 -1.84
N VAL A 117 -17.62 8.96 -2.27
CA VAL A 117 -18.05 8.91 -3.67
C VAL A 117 -19.32 9.74 -3.80
N ASN A 118 -19.31 10.70 -4.71
CA ASN A 118 -20.49 11.48 -5.08
C ASN A 118 -20.91 11.06 -6.51
N PHE A 119 -22.00 10.30 -6.61
CA PHE A 119 -22.51 9.80 -7.88
C PHE A 119 -23.24 10.86 -8.71
N GLU A 120 -23.86 11.87 -8.07
CA GLU A 120 -24.54 12.96 -8.77
C GLU A 120 -23.53 13.81 -9.56
N ASN A 121 -22.39 14.09 -8.93
CA ASN A 121 -21.32 14.90 -9.51
C ASN A 121 -20.22 14.07 -10.18
N ASN A 122 -20.32 12.74 -10.17
CA ASN A 122 -19.30 11.81 -10.67
C ASN A 122 -17.89 12.07 -10.10
N THR A 123 -17.79 12.43 -8.82
CA THR A 123 -16.51 12.74 -8.16
C THR A 123 -16.20 11.77 -7.03
N ILE A 124 -14.90 11.59 -6.76
CA ILE A 124 -14.41 10.86 -5.59
C ILE A 124 -13.45 11.76 -4.80
N LYS A 125 -13.61 11.79 -3.49
CA LYS A 125 -12.66 12.40 -2.56
C LYS A 125 -11.79 11.31 -1.96
N LEU A 126 -10.49 11.46 -2.08
CA LEU A 126 -9.49 10.56 -1.51
C LEU A 126 -8.66 11.31 -0.47
N PRO A 127 -8.26 10.67 0.63
CA PRO A 127 -7.44 11.30 1.66
C PRO A 127 -6.06 11.66 1.09
N LYS A 128 -5.53 12.83 1.50
CA LYS A 128 -4.23 13.36 1.05
C LYS A 128 -4.12 13.58 -0.47
N ILE A 129 -5.25 13.79 -1.14
CA ILE A 129 -5.33 14.23 -2.53
C ILE A 129 -6.16 15.51 -2.55
N GLU A 130 -5.64 16.55 -3.19
CA GLU A 130 -6.29 17.85 -3.25
C GLU A 130 -7.67 17.75 -3.91
N PRO A 131 -8.71 18.39 -3.32
CA PRO A 131 -10.01 18.48 -3.98
C PRO A 131 -9.89 19.35 -5.24
N ASN A 132 -10.73 19.03 -6.23
CA ASN A 132 -11.07 19.99 -7.29
C ASN A 132 -12.11 20.98 -6.78
#